data_AF-A0A954FLI3-F1
#
_entry.id   AF-A0A954FLI3-F1
#
_cell.length_a   1.000
_cell.length_b   1.000
_cell.length_c   1.000
_cell.angle_alpha   90.00
_cell.angle_beta   90.00
_cell.angle_gamma   90.00
#
_symmetry.space_group_name_H-M   'P 1'
#
loop_
_entity.id
_entity.type
_entity.pdbx_description
1 polymer ?
#
loop_
_entity_poly.entity_id
_entity_poly.type
_entity_poly.pdbx_seq_one_letter_code
_entity_poly.pdbx_strand_id
1 'polypeptide(L)'
;MAIELSTETAITIAEVPLHIPKRHGRKVHYSTVYRWMTKGVRGRKLESLLIGGVRYTTLEALYRFLKLTPQKTAALPESSDDISSAIESALQDAGV
;
A
#
# COMPACT_ATOMS: atom_id res chain seq x y z
N MET A 1 2.11 1.54 -8.11
CA MET A 1 1.44 1.51 -9.42
C MET A 1 1.05 2.94 -9.78
N ALA A 2 0.61 3.18 -11.01
CA ALA A 2 0.02 4.44 -11.41
C ALA A 2 -1.51 4.32 -11.33
N ILE A 3 -2.21 5.43 -11.05
CA ILE A 3 -3.69 5.48 -11.08
C ILE A 3 -4.16 5.61 -12.52
N GLU A 4 -5.31 5.01 -12.85
CA GLU A 4 -5.88 5.00 -14.20
C GLU A 4 -7.23 5.73 -14.22
N LEU A 5 -7.23 6.97 -14.69
CA LEU A 5 -8.40 7.85 -14.60
C LEU A 5 -9.57 7.44 -15.51
N SER A 6 -9.32 6.59 -16.51
CA SER A 6 -10.38 6.07 -17.39
C SER A 6 -11.23 4.97 -16.75
N THR A 7 -10.72 4.31 -15.71
CA THR A 7 -11.37 3.15 -15.06
C THR A 7 -11.59 3.32 -13.56
N GLU A 8 -10.83 4.20 -12.91
CA GLU A 8 -10.91 4.47 -11.48
C GLU A 8 -11.67 5.77 -11.16
N THR A 9 -12.23 5.87 -9.95
CA THR A 9 -13.00 7.04 -9.51
C THR A 9 -12.07 8.13 -9.00
N ALA A 10 -11.81 9.15 -9.83
CA ALA A 10 -10.93 10.26 -9.49
C ALA A 10 -11.54 11.19 -8.41
N ILE A 11 -10.72 11.53 -7.42
CA ILE A 11 -11.03 12.50 -6.37
C ILE A 11 -9.84 13.43 -6.15
N THR A 12 -10.13 14.67 -5.77
CA THR A 12 -9.11 15.63 -5.36
C THR A 12 -8.53 15.25 -3.99
N ILE A 13 -7.32 15.71 -3.72
CA ILE A 13 -6.70 15.61 -2.40
C ILE A 13 -7.59 16.17 -1.26
N ALA A 14 -8.41 17.19 -1.53
CA ALA A 14 -9.30 17.81 -0.55
C ALA A 14 -10.51 16.94 -0.20
N GLU A 15 -10.92 16.04 -1.09
CA GLU A 15 -12.04 15.12 -0.91
C GLU A 15 -11.64 13.86 -0.15
N VAL A 16 -10.36 13.48 -0.17
CA VAL A 16 -9.85 12.26 0.53
C VAL A 16 -10.33 12.15 1.99
N PRO A 17 -10.31 13.21 2.84
CA PRO A 17 -10.81 13.12 4.21
C PRO A 17 -12.31 12.81 4.36
N LEU A 18 -13.10 12.90 3.28
CA LEU A 18 -14.52 12.52 3.25
C LEU A 18 -14.72 11.01 3.13
N HIS A 19 -13.74 10.30 2.54
CA HIS A 19 -13.83 8.88 2.24
C HIS A 19 -13.12 7.99 3.26
N ILE A 20 -12.68 8.56 4.39
CA ILE A 20 -11.97 7.83 5.44
C ILE A 20 -12.56 8.10 6.83
N PRO A 21 -12.41 7.17 7.78
CA PRO A 21 -12.90 7.34 9.14
C PRO A 21 -12.34 8.59 9.82
N LYS A 22 -13.17 9.20 10.67
CA LYS A 22 -12.75 10.31 11.54
C LYS A 22 -11.99 9.79 12.75
N ARG A 23 -10.92 10.49 13.15
CA ARG A 23 -10.17 10.21 14.38
C ARG A 23 -10.66 11.15 15.47
N HIS A 24 -11.24 10.61 16.56
CA HIS A 24 -11.84 11.40 17.64
C HIS A 24 -12.83 12.46 17.12
N GLY A 25 -13.72 12.05 16.20
CA GLY A 25 -14.72 12.94 15.59
C GLY A 25 -14.16 13.98 14.60
N ARG A 26 -12.84 14.04 14.39
CA ARG A 26 -12.20 14.98 13.45
C ARG A 26 -11.77 14.29 12.16
N LYS A 27 -11.94 14.99 11.04
CA LYS A 27 -11.41 14.57 9.75
C LYS A 27 -9.88 14.60 9.77
N VAL A 28 -9.26 13.78 8.94
CA VAL A 28 -7.80 13.84 8.72
C VAL A 28 -7.47 15.18 8.07
N HIS A 29 -6.41 15.83 8.54
CA HIS A 29 -5.97 17.11 8.01
C HIS A 29 -5.42 16.98 6.58
N TYR A 30 -5.66 17.99 5.74
CA TYR A 30 -5.16 18.05 4.37
C TYR A 30 -3.66 17.74 4.26
N SER A 31 -2.83 18.35 5.10
CA SER A 31 -1.37 18.14 5.10
C SER A 31 -0.97 16.69 5.37
N THR A 32 -1.80 15.92 6.05
CA THR A 32 -1.54 14.48 6.27
C THR A 32 -1.72 13.70 4.98
N VAL A 33 -2.79 13.98 4.23
CA VAL A 33 -3.02 13.38 2.92
C VAL A 33 -1.93 13.82 1.93
N TYR A 34 -1.56 15.10 1.93
CA TYR A 34 -0.46 15.60 1.10
C TYR A 34 0.87 14.90 1.40
N ARG A 35 1.16 14.65 2.69
CA ARG A 35 2.33 13.89 3.12
C ARG A 35 2.27 12.44 2.64
N TRP A 36 1.11 11.78 2.66
CA TRP A 36 0.96 10.41 2.14
C TRP A 36 1.36 10.31 0.66
N MET A 37 1.01 11.32 -0.15
CA MET A 37 1.34 11.35 -1.58
C MET A 37 2.83 11.66 -1.83
N THR A 38 3.39 12.63 -1.11
CA THR A 38 4.74 13.17 -1.42
C THR A 38 5.85 12.39 -0.72
N LYS A 39 5.75 12.23 0.60
CA LYS A 39 6.76 11.57 1.43
C LYS A 39 6.40 10.12 1.72
N GLY A 40 5.11 9.81 1.80
CA GLY A 40 4.61 8.53 2.26
C GLY A 40 4.57 8.41 3.78
N VAL A 41 4.22 7.22 4.24
CA VAL A 41 4.17 6.82 5.64
C VAL A 41 4.46 5.33 5.72
N ARG A 42 5.34 4.91 6.64
CA ARG A 42 5.68 3.48 6.83
C ARG A 42 6.07 2.77 5.53
N GLY A 43 6.92 3.40 4.72
CA GLY A 43 7.45 2.81 3.48
C GLY A 43 6.51 2.80 2.27
N ARG A 44 5.28 3.33 2.38
CA ARG A 44 4.30 3.38 1.30
C ARG A 44 3.85 4.81 0.98
N LYS A 45 3.52 5.07 -0.29
CA LYS A 45 3.00 6.36 -0.77
C LYS A 45 1.61 6.18 -1.37
N LEU A 46 0.77 7.19 -1.22
CA LEU A 46 -0.53 7.26 -1.89
C LEU A 46 -0.30 7.69 -3.35
N GLU A 47 -0.83 6.89 -4.28
CA GLU A 47 -0.71 7.13 -5.71
C GLU A 47 -1.47 8.41 -6.09
N SER A 48 -0.87 9.29 -6.89
CA SER A 48 -1.49 10.56 -7.26
C SER A 48 -0.90 11.13 -8.55
N LEU A 49 -1.67 11.98 -9.22
CA LEU A 49 -1.29 12.70 -10.44
C LEU A 49 -1.55 14.19 -10.28
N LEU A 50 -0.78 15.03 -10.98
CA LEU A 50 -1.01 16.46 -11.05
C LEU A 50 -1.66 16.81 -12.39
N ILE A 51 -2.84 17.43 -12.37
CA ILE A 51 -3.62 17.78 -13.55
C ILE A 51 -4.04 19.24 -13.38
N GLY A 52 -3.59 20.13 -14.26
CA GLY A 52 -3.92 21.56 -14.19
C GLY A 52 -3.53 22.22 -12.85
N GLY A 53 -2.46 21.76 -12.20
CA GLY A 53 -2.02 22.27 -10.89
C GLY A 53 -2.77 21.69 -9.68
N VAL A 54 -3.81 20.88 -9.91
CA VAL A 54 -4.55 20.19 -8.84
C VAL A 54 -4.07 18.74 -8.74
N ARG A 55 -3.90 18.25 -7.51
CA ARG A 55 -3.49 16.87 -7.27
C ARG A 55 -4.70 15.96 -7.06
N TYR A 56 -4.75 14.91 -7.87
CA TYR A 56 -5.80 13.90 -7.85
C TYR A 56 -5.25 12.56 -7.38
N THR A 57 -6.11 11.77 -6.75
CA THR A 57 -5.95 10.35 -6.47
C THR A 57 -7.25 9.67 -6.89
N THR A 58 -7.33 8.36 -6.75
CA THR A 58 -8.58 7.62 -6.95
C THR A 58 -9.03 6.96 -5.66
N LEU A 59 -10.31 6.61 -5.55
CA LEU A 59 -10.83 5.84 -4.41
C LEU A 59 -10.15 4.47 -4.31
N GLU A 60 -9.91 3.84 -5.44
CA GLU A 60 -9.26 2.54 -5.59
C GLU A 60 -7.81 2.61 -5.08
N ALA A 61 -7.04 3.62 -5.49
CA ALA A 61 -5.71 3.87 -4.95
C ALA A 61 -5.71 4.15 -3.45
N LEU A 62 -6.70 4.91 -2.96
CA LEU A 62 -6.89 5.15 -1.54
C LEU A 62 -7.16 3.84 -0.79
N TYR A 63 -8.01 2.97 -1.30
CA TYR A 63 -8.28 1.67 -0.71
C TYR A 63 -7.05 0.76 -0.71
N ARG A 64 -6.28 0.70 -1.81
CA ARG A 64 -5.00 -0.03 -1.88
C ARG A 64 -4.05 0.50 -0.80
N PHE A 65 -3.86 1.82 -0.74
CA PHE A 65 -3.01 2.48 0.23
C PHE A 65 -3.42 2.20 1.68
N LEU A 66 -4.72 2.10 1.98
CA LEU A 66 -5.21 1.83 3.34
C LEU A 66 -5.13 0.33 3.70
N LYS A 67 -5.51 -0.56 2.78
CA LYS A 67 -5.54 -2.04 3.00
C LYS A 67 -4.16 -2.66 3.19
N LEU A 68 -3.11 -2.09 2.60
CA LEU A 68 -1.77 -2.65 2.66
C LEU A 68 -1.22 -2.61 4.09
N THR A 69 -1.44 -3.64 4.91
CA THR A 69 -0.65 -3.83 6.14
C THR A 69 0.82 -3.71 5.75
N PRO A 70 1.64 -2.90 6.44
CA PRO A 70 3.06 -2.84 6.14
C PRO A 70 3.57 -4.27 6.20
N GLN A 71 3.87 -4.83 5.04
CA GLN A 71 4.56 -6.09 4.95
C GLN A 71 5.89 -5.77 5.58
N LYS A 72 6.09 -6.23 6.82
CA LYS A 72 7.44 -6.32 7.38
C LYS A 72 8.20 -6.99 6.25
N THR A 73 9.16 -6.29 5.66
CA THR A 73 10.12 -6.90 4.76
C THR A 73 10.82 -7.95 5.62
N ALA A 74 10.22 -9.14 5.70
CA ALA A 74 10.95 -10.34 5.96
C ALA A 74 11.89 -10.36 4.76
N ALA A 75 13.16 -10.04 5.00
CA ALA A 75 14.21 -10.60 4.19
C ALA A 75 13.98 -12.11 4.27
N LEU A 76 13.26 -12.65 3.29
CA LEU A 76 13.19 -14.08 3.08
C LEU A 76 14.48 -14.45 2.37
N PRO A 77 15.11 -15.58 2.74
CA PRO A 77 16.26 -16.10 2.03
C PRO A 77 15.88 -16.36 0.57
N GLU A 78 16.78 -15.96 -0.33
CA GLU A 78 16.63 -15.88 -1.79
C GLU A 78 16.45 -17.23 -2.52
N SER A 79 16.04 -18.32 -1.87
CA SER A 79 15.83 -19.59 -2.59
C SER A 79 14.78 -20.48 -1.94
N SER A 80 13.71 -20.74 -2.69
CA SER A 80 12.73 -21.82 -2.44
C SER A 80 13.34 -23.23 -2.46
N ASP A 81 14.51 -23.36 -3.08
CA ASP A 81 15.22 -24.63 -3.20
C ASP A 81 15.73 -25.14 -1.85
N ASP A 82 16.13 -24.21 -0.97
CA ASP A 82 16.74 -24.52 0.33
C ASP A 82 15.73 -25.09 1.34
N ILE A 83 14.48 -24.64 1.25
CA ILE A 83 13.37 -25.18 2.07
C ILE A 83 13.00 -26.58 1.59
N SER A 84 13.02 -26.81 0.28
CA SER A 84 12.64 -28.09 -0.32
C SER A 84 13.69 -29.16 -0.02
N SER A 85 14.99 -28.82 -0.12
CA SER A 85 16.10 -29.73 0.21
C SER A 85 16.19 -30.05 1.70
N ALA A 86 15.88 -29.10 2.58
CA ALA A 86 15.86 -29.34 4.02
C ALA A 86 14.73 -30.31 4.43
N ILE A 87 13.58 -30.23 3.76
CA ILE A 87 12.45 -31.14 3.98
C ILE A 87 12.79 -32.55 3.45
N GLU A 88 13.37 -32.67 2.25
CA GLU A 88 13.78 -33.96 1.69
C GLU A 88 14.82 -34.67 2.55
N SER A 89 15.84 -33.95 3.04
CA SER A 89 16.86 -34.54 3.91
C SER A 89 16.27 -35.06 5.23
N ALA A 90 15.31 -34.34 5.82
CA ALA A 90 14.67 -34.77 7.07
C ALA A 90 13.76 -35.99 6.88
N LEU A 91 13.12 -36.12 5.71
CA LEU A 91 12.31 -37.30 5.37
C LEU A 91 13.20 -38.54 5.16
N GLN A 92 14.36 -38.35 4.52
CA GLN A 92 15.29 -39.45 4.24
C GLN A 92 15.95 -40.01 5.51
N ASP A 93 16.26 -39.16 6.50
CA ASP A 93 16.74 -39.59 7.82
C ASP A 93 15.65 -40.31 8.63
N ALA A 94 14.37 -40.03 8.37
CA ALA A 94 13.23 -40.69 9.01
C ALA A 94 12.86 -42.03 8.35
N GLY A 95 13.42 -42.34 7.17
CA GLY A 95 13.27 -43.63 6.50
C GLY A 95 11.87 -43.93 5.97
N VAL A 96 11.11 -42.91 5.55
CA VAL A 96 9.81 -43.05 4.85
C VAL A 96 9.95 -42.62 3.40
#